data_AF-A0A4R6UTQ7-F1
#
_entry.id   AF-A0A4R6UTQ7-F1
#
_cell.length_a   1.000
_cell.length_b   1.000
_cell.length_c   1.000
_cell.angle_alpha   90.00
_cell.angle_beta   90.00
_cell.angle_gamma   90.00
#
_symmetry.space_group_name_H-M   'P 1'
#
loop_
_entity.id
_entity.type
_entity.pdbx_description
1 polymer ?
#
loop_
_entity_poly.entity_id
_entity_poly.type
_entity_poly.pdbx_seq_one_letter_code
_entity_poly.pdbx_strand_id
1 'polypeptide(L)'
;MNYEKALQNPTSVFLKPEHVLTQKELSRDQKIKILRRWEYDARELEVAEEENMGGGPPDMLQHVRNALNQLNAGGDLEHVPPTKQGGE
;
A
#
# COMPACT_ATOMS: atom_id res chain seq x y z
N MET A 1 -0.93 3.67 18.41
CA MET A 1 -1.99 3.48 17.37
C MET A 1 -2.74 2.16 17.60
N ASN A 2 -4.06 2.02 17.33
CA ASN A 2 -4.76 0.71 17.43
C ASN A 2 -4.66 -0.09 16.13
N TYR A 3 -3.71 -1.03 16.07
CA TYR A 3 -3.52 -1.94 14.92
C TYR A 3 -4.79 -2.71 14.54
N GLU A 4 -5.53 -3.22 15.51
CA GLU A 4 -6.76 -4.01 15.27
C GLU A 4 -7.82 -3.19 14.53
N LYS A 5 -7.97 -1.90 14.89
CA LYS A 5 -8.91 -0.99 14.25
C LYS A 5 -8.48 -0.68 12.81
N ALA A 6 -7.18 -0.50 12.58
CA ALA A 6 -6.63 -0.30 11.24
C ALA A 6 -6.76 -1.55 10.36
N LEU A 7 -6.71 -2.75 10.95
CA LEU A 7 -6.90 -4.00 10.24
C LEU A 7 -8.36 -4.22 9.84
N GLN A 8 -9.31 -3.74 10.65
CA GLN A 8 -10.74 -3.82 10.32
C GLN A 8 -11.18 -2.72 9.35
N ASN A 9 -10.81 -1.47 9.64
CA ASN A 9 -11.22 -0.28 8.87
C ASN A 9 -10.04 0.68 8.71
N PRO A 10 -9.15 0.42 7.73
CA PRO A 10 -7.97 1.25 7.52
C PRO A 10 -8.33 2.69 7.14
N THR A 11 -9.38 2.90 6.35
CA THR A 11 -9.91 4.21 5.92
C THR A 11 -10.38 5.10 7.08
N SER A 12 -10.86 4.48 8.17
CA SER A 12 -11.32 5.21 9.36
C SER A 12 -10.17 5.67 10.25
N VAL A 13 -9.02 4.99 10.14
CA VAL A 13 -7.82 5.28 10.94
C VAL A 13 -6.83 6.14 10.17
N PHE A 14 -6.74 5.92 8.86
CA PHE A 14 -5.80 6.56 7.96
C PHE A 14 -6.54 7.20 6.81
N LEU A 15 -6.21 8.46 6.54
CA LEU A 15 -6.74 9.17 5.36
C LEU A 15 -6.07 8.72 4.07
N LYS A 16 -4.82 8.24 4.15
CA LYS A 16 -4.01 7.82 3.00
C LYS A 16 -3.21 6.56 3.31
N PRO A 17 -3.01 5.65 2.33
CA PRO A 17 -2.18 4.46 2.51
C PRO A 17 -0.72 4.80 2.81
N GLU A 18 -0.24 5.95 2.36
CA GLU A 18 1.10 6.48 2.67
C GLU A 18 1.30 6.69 4.17
N HIS A 19 0.26 7.05 4.94
CA HIS A 19 0.37 7.18 6.39
C HIS A 19 0.70 5.85 7.07
N VAL A 20 0.31 4.72 6.48
CA VAL A 20 0.65 3.38 6.99
C VAL A 20 2.16 3.14 6.86
N LEU A 21 2.78 3.65 5.80
CA LEU A 21 4.23 3.57 5.58
C LEU A 21 5.01 4.33 6.64
N THR A 22 4.52 5.51 7.03
CA THR A 22 5.18 6.37 8.04
C THR A 22 5.00 5.87 9.47
N GLN A 23 4.09 4.93 9.73
CA GLN A 23 3.92 4.33 11.05
C GLN A 23 5.16 3.51 11.44
N LYS A 24 5.91 3.98 12.44
CA LYS A 24 7.05 3.24 13.01
C LYS A 24 6.61 2.16 14.01
N GLU A 25 5.40 2.30 14.56
CA GLU A 25 4.81 1.32 15.49
C GLU A 25 4.41 0.01 14.79
N LEU A 26 4.29 0.03 13.45
CA LEU A 26 3.86 -1.13 12.67
C LEU A 26 5.06 -1.81 12.01
N SER A 27 5.11 -3.14 12.14
CA SER A 27 6.05 -3.95 11.37
C SER A 27 5.67 -3.98 9.89
N ARG A 28 6.64 -4.24 9.01
CA ARG A 28 6.42 -4.39 7.56
C ARG A 28 5.25 -5.31 7.24
N ASP A 29 5.18 -6.47 7.90
CA ASP A 29 4.10 -7.44 7.73
C ASP A 29 2.72 -6.89 8.14
N GLN A 30 2.65 -6.15 9.24
CA GLN A 30 1.43 -5.48 9.70
C GLN A 30 0.97 -4.40 8.73
N LYS A 31 1.90 -3.60 8.20
CA LYS A 31 1.61 -2.59 7.17
C LYS A 31 1.03 -3.24 5.92
N ILE A 32 1.63 -4.35 5.46
CA ILE A 32 1.13 -5.13 4.32
C ILE A 32 -0.28 -5.64 4.57
N LYS A 33 -0.57 -6.18 5.77
CA LYS A 33 -1.92 -6.66 6.12
C LYS A 33 -2.97 -5.56 6.07
N ILE A 34 -2.66 -4.39 6.63
CA ILE A 34 -3.55 -3.21 6.61
C ILE A 34 -3.79 -2.75 5.17
N LEU A 35 -2.71 -2.58 4.39
CA LEU A 35 -2.81 -2.13 3.00
C LEU A 35 -3.55 -3.14 2.11
N ARG A 36 -3.37 -4.45 2.31
CA ARG A 36 -4.16 -5.48 1.61
C ARG A 36 -5.64 -5.35 1.89
N ARG A 37 -6.03 -5.17 3.16
CA ARG A 37 -7.45 -4.96 3.50
C ARG A 37 -7.98 -3.72 2.79
N TRP A 38 -7.19 -2.64 2.81
CA TRP A 38 -7.55 -1.40 2.14
C TRP A 38 -7.70 -1.58 0.62
N GLU A 39 -6.88 -2.40 -0.02
CA GLU A 39 -7.00 -2.70 -1.46
C GLU A 39 -8.38 -3.30 -1.78
N TYR A 40 -8.86 -4.23 -0.95
CA TYR A 40 -10.19 -4.82 -1.10
C TYR A 40 -11.30 -3.78 -0.90
N ASP A 41 -11.26 -3.03 0.22
CA ASP A 41 -12.26 -1.99 0.51
C ASP A 41 -12.28 -0.90 -0.58
N ALA A 42 -11.11 -0.47 -1.08
CA ALA A 42 -11.00 0.52 -2.16
C ALA A 42 -11.62 0.00 -3.46
N ARG A 43 -11.36 -1.25 -3.82
CA ARG A 43 -11.94 -1.89 -5.01
C ARG A 43 -13.46 -2.00 -4.90
N GLU A 44 -14.01 -2.27 -3.71
CA GLU A 44 -15.46 -2.32 -3.49
C GLU A 44 -16.10 -0.92 -3.54
N LEU A 45 -15.39 0.12 -3.07
CA LEU A 45 -15.82 1.52 -3.18
C LEU A 45 -15.77 2.05 -4.62
N GLU A 46 -14.76 1.65 -5.41
CA GLU A 46 -14.60 2.05 -6.83
C GLU A 46 -15.82 1.63 -7.67
N VAL A 47 -16.39 0.46 -7.41
CA VAL A 47 -17.61 -0.04 -8.06
C VAL A 47 -18.84 0.84 -7.77
N ALA A 48 -18.84 1.58 -6.66
CA ALA A 48 -19.94 2.48 -6.30
C ALA A 48 -19.84 3.87 -6.94
N GLU A 49 -18.65 4.31 -7.37
CA GLU A 49 -18.43 5.63 -7.99
C GLU A 49 -18.34 5.58 -9.54
N GLU A 50 -18.32 4.40 -10.16
CA GLU A 50 -18.20 4.20 -11.62
C GLU A 50 -19.46 4.60 -12.43
N GLU A 51 -20.39 5.38 -11.85
CA GLU A 51 -21.50 6.05 -12.55
C GLU A 51 -21.33 7.58 -12.66
N ASN A 52 -20.16 8.14 -12.31
CA ASN A 52 -19.86 9.56 -12.55
C ASN A 52 -18.67 9.74 -13.51
N MET A 53 -19.01 9.91 -14.78
CA MET A 53 -18.07 10.16 -15.88
C MET A 53 -17.06 11.26 -15.54
N GLY A 54 -15.77 10.95 -15.71
CA GLY A 54 -14.76 11.94 -16.10
C GLY A 54 -13.81 12.37 -15.00
N GLY A 55 -12.70 11.64 -14.86
CA GLY A 55 -11.42 12.20 -14.44
C GLY A 55 -11.34 12.72 -13.00
N GLY A 56 -11.80 11.92 -12.04
CA GLY A 56 -11.56 12.16 -10.62
C GLY A 56 -10.13 11.81 -10.18
N PRO A 57 -9.70 12.28 -8.98
CA PRO A 57 -8.34 12.16 -8.42
C PRO A 57 -7.80 10.72 -8.41
N PRO A 58 -6.47 10.52 -8.29
CA PRO A 58 -5.83 9.21 -8.44
C PRO A 58 -6.51 8.16 -7.58
N ASP A 59 -6.84 7.04 -8.24
CA ASP A 59 -7.60 5.95 -7.67
C ASP A 59 -6.97 5.46 -6.35
N MET A 60 -7.78 5.36 -5.30
CA MET A 60 -7.33 4.94 -3.97
C MET A 60 -6.59 3.59 -4.04
N LEU A 61 -6.99 2.71 -4.96
CA LEU A 61 -6.35 1.44 -5.27
C LEU A 61 -4.91 1.64 -5.75
N GLN A 62 -4.67 2.60 -6.66
CA GLN A 62 -3.32 2.90 -7.15
C GLN A 62 -2.40 3.33 -6.01
N HIS A 63 -2.88 4.19 -5.12
CA HIS A 63 -2.12 4.63 -3.95
C HIS A 63 -1.79 3.47 -2.99
N VAL A 64 -2.74 2.56 -2.76
CA VAL A 64 -2.52 1.38 -1.92
C VAL A 64 -1.49 0.43 -2.55
N ARG A 65 -1.61 0.16 -3.86
CA ARG A 65 -0.66 -0.68 -4.61
C ARG A 65 0.74 -0.10 -4.61
N ASN A 66 0.88 1.21 -4.78
CA ASN A 66 2.17 1.88 -4.69
C ASN A 66 2.79 1.73 -3.29
N ALA A 67 1.99 1.89 -2.24
CA ALA A 67 2.46 1.69 -0.87
C ALA A 67 2.91 0.24 -0.60
N LEU A 68 2.16 -0.75 -1.08
CA LEU A 68 2.56 -2.16 -1.02
C LEU A 68 3.86 -2.41 -1.78
N ASN A 69 4.02 -1.82 -2.97
CA ASN A 69 5.24 -1.95 -3.76
C ASN A 69 6.44 -1.34 -3.03
N GLN A 70 6.30 -0.18 -2.39
CA GLN A 70 7.37 0.42 -1.59
C GLN A 70 7.79 -0.48 -0.41
N LEU A 71 6.82 -1.12 0.27
CA LEU A 71 7.13 -2.09 1.32
C LEU A 71 7.81 -3.34 0.75
N ASN A 72 7.44 -3.79 -0.45
CA ASN A 72 8.07 -4.94 -1.09
C ASN A 72 9.50 -4.60 -1.55
N ALA A 73 9.67 -3.49 -2.26
CA ALA A 73 10.95 -2.99 -2.78
C ALA A 73 11.95 -2.63 -1.69
N GLY A 74 11.51 -2.04 -0.57
CA GLY A 74 12.38 -1.70 0.56
C GLY A 74 13.01 -2.90 1.28
N GLY A 75 12.58 -4.14 1.00
CA GLY A 75 13.23 -5.36 1.49
C GLY A 75 14.29 -5.93 0.56
N ASP A 76 14.36 -5.46 -0.70
CA ASP A 76 15.25 -5.98 -1.74
C ASP A 76 16.41 -5.03 -2.05
N LEU A 77 16.35 -3.77 -1.61
CA LEU A 77 17.44 -2.80 -1.83
C LEU A 77 18.74 -3.15 -1.07
N GLU A 78 18.72 -4.11 -0.14
CA GLU A 78 19.93 -4.68 0.48
C GLU A 78 20.42 -5.99 -0.17
N HIS A 79 19.71 -6.52 -1.18
CA HIS A 79 20.16 -7.65 -1.99
C HIS A 79 20.48 -7.21 -3.42
N VAL A 80 21.41 -6.26 -3.55
CA VAL A 80 22.23 -6.22 -4.76
C VAL A 80 23.20 -7.40 -4.69
N PRO A 81 23.12 -8.44 -5.54
CA PRO A 81 24.31 -9.21 -5.85
C PRO A 81 25.18 -8.31 -6.73
N PRO A 82 26.31 -7.79 -6.24
CA PRO A 82 27.18 -7.02 -7.09
C PRO A 82 27.85 -7.99 -8.06
N THR A 83 27.97 -7.56 -9.31
CA THR A 83 28.95 -8.03 -10.30
C THR A 83 28.82 -9.47 -10.80
N LYS A 84 28.35 -9.61 -12.03
CA LYS A 84 28.99 -10.43 -13.09
C LYS A 84 28.18 -10.32 -14.37
N GLN A 85 28.56 -9.43 -15.27
CA GLN A 85 28.53 -9.67 -16.72
C GLN A 85 29.63 -8.82 -17.36
N GLY A 86 30.86 -9.29 -17.22
CA GLY A 86 32.04 -8.74 -17.87
C GLY A 86 33.12 -9.81 -17.92
N GLY A 87 33.39 -10.29 -19.12
CA GLY A 87 34.44 -11.25 -19.48
C GLY A 87 33.86 -12.47 -20.21
N GLU A 88 34.33 -12.90 -21.37
CA GLU A 88 35.40 -12.47 -22.31
C GLU A 88 34.98 -12.98 -23.71
#